data_AF-A0A4P9YQJ8-F1
#
_entry.id   AF-A0A4P9YQJ8-F1
#
_cell.length_a   1.000
_cell.length_b   1.000
_cell.length_c   1.000
_cell.angle_alpha   90.00
_cell.angle_beta   90.00
_cell.angle_gamma   90.00
#
_symmetry.space_group_name_H-M   'P 1'
#
loop_
_entity.id
_entity.type
_entity.pdbx_description
1 polymer ?
#
loop_
_entity_poly.entity_id
_entity_poly.type
_entity_poly.pdbx_seq_one_letter_code
_entity_poly.pdbx_strand_id
1 'polypeptide(L)'
;MDHTEQVRVNIFNDAGNALLGKNASEMFHLKNSSEDEYKDYVRKSTYKTFLFRIRAKSESYNGETRVRYNVMSISPIDYVKDAEYLLSKINSLL
;
A
#
# COMPACT_ATOMS: atom_id res chain seq x y z
N MET A 1 -0.20 -6.98 3.37
CA MET A 1 -0.59 -8.32 3.84
C MET A 1 -1.63 -8.78 2.87
N ASP A 2 -1.41 -9.95 2.29
CA ASP A 2 -2.37 -10.63 1.46
C ASP A 2 -2.59 -12.06 1.96
N HIS A 3 -3.24 -12.87 1.14
CA HIS A 3 -3.52 -14.27 1.42
C HIS A 3 -2.29 -15.16 1.65
N THR A 4 -1.11 -14.78 1.16
CA THR A 4 0.10 -15.62 1.29
C THR A 4 1.02 -15.09 2.38
N GLU A 5 1.32 -13.79 2.37
CA GLU A 5 2.39 -13.25 3.20
C GLU A 5 2.16 -11.80 3.67
N GLN A 6 2.99 -11.41 4.62
CA GLN A 6 3.16 -10.02 5.01
C GLN A 6 4.55 -9.53 4.62
N VAL A 7 4.59 -8.48 3.80
CA VAL A 7 5.83 -7.83 3.36
C VAL A 7 5.87 -6.38 3.86
N ARG A 8 7.05 -5.92 4.28
CA ARG A 8 7.32 -4.50 4.57
C ARG A 8 7.72 -3.79 3.28
N VAL A 9 7.02 -2.70 2.97
CA VAL A 9 7.22 -1.93 1.75
C VAL A 9 7.47 -0.46 2.07
N ASN A 10 8.25 0.22 1.23
CA ASN A 10 8.44 1.66 1.30
C ASN A 10 7.46 2.36 0.37
N ILE A 11 6.85 3.43 0.85
CA ILE A 11 5.88 4.23 0.11
C ILE A 11 6.42 5.65 0.03
N PHE A 12 6.48 6.20 -1.19
CA PHE A 12 6.90 7.58 -1.44
C PHE A 12 5.68 8.51 -1.58
N ASN A 13 5.93 9.82 -1.64
CA ASN A 13 4.93 10.88 -1.53
C ASN A 13 3.63 10.61 -2.32
N ASP A 14 3.71 10.38 -3.62
CA ASP A 14 2.50 10.25 -4.46
C ASP A 14 1.63 9.06 -4.08
N ALA A 15 2.26 7.91 -3.83
CA ALA A 15 1.59 6.72 -3.34
C ALA A 15 1.07 6.93 -1.90
N GLY A 16 1.81 7.64 -1.05
CA GLY A 16 1.39 7.98 0.31
C GLY A 16 0.14 8.86 0.33
N ASN A 17 0.08 9.85 -0.56
CA ASN A 17 -1.09 10.72 -0.73
C ASN A 17 -2.31 9.93 -1.21
N ALA A 18 -2.11 9.01 -2.17
CA ALA A 18 -3.19 8.13 -2.63
C ALA A 18 -3.71 7.19 -1.53
N LEU A 19 -2.81 6.68 -0.67
CA LEU A 19 -3.16 5.78 0.42
C LEU A 19 -3.88 6.50 1.57
N LEU A 20 -3.36 7.66 1.98
CA LEU A 20 -3.84 8.41 3.15
C LEU A 20 -4.93 9.42 2.80
N GLY A 21 -5.08 9.81 1.53
CA GLY A 21 -6.02 10.85 1.09
C GLY A 21 -5.68 12.27 1.58
N LYS A 22 -4.48 12.46 2.14
CA LYS A 22 -3.94 13.73 2.66
C LYS A 22 -2.46 13.83 2.33
N ASN A 23 -1.99 15.05 2.11
CA ASN A 23 -0.57 15.28 1.89
C ASN A 23 0.22 15.31 3.21
N ALA A 24 1.55 15.22 3.13
CA ALA A 24 2.42 15.19 4.29
C ALA A 24 2.28 16.42 5.20
N SER A 25 2.07 17.61 4.61
CA SER A 25 1.89 18.86 5.36
C SER A 25 0.61 18.85 6.17
N GLU A 26 -0.51 18.43 5.58
CA GLU A 26 -1.80 18.27 6.27
C GLU A 26 -1.70 17.26 7.41
N MET A 27 -1.02 16.14 7.19
CA MET A 27 -0.81 15.12 8.23
C MET A 27 0.07 15.65 9.37
N PHE A 28 1.07 16.47 9.06
CA PHE A 28 1.92 17.13 10.06
C PHE A 28 1.13 18.15 10.89
N HIS A 29 0.32 18.99 10.24
CA HIS A 29 -0.55 19.93 10.94
C HIS A 29 -1.57 19.22 11.82
N LEU A 30 -2.20 18.15 11.32
CA LEU A 30 -3.15 17.35 12.10
C LEU A 30 -2.51 16.80 13.37
N LYS A 31 -1.29 16.25 13.25
CA LYS A 31 -0.53 15.72 14.39
C LYS A 31 -0.21 16.80 15.44
N ASN A 32 0.19 18.00 15.00
CA ASN A 32 0.50 19.10 15.91
C ASN A 32 -0.74 19.69 16.58
N SER A 33 -1.90 19.65 15.92
CA SER A 33 -3.16 20.11 16.49
C SER A 33 -3.72 19.10 17.51
N SER A 34 -3.73 17.80 17.16
CA SER A 34 -4.24 16.73 18.01
C SER A 34 -3.59 15.39 17.63
N GLU A 35 -2.76 14.87 18.54
CA GLU A 35 -2.12 13.56 18.38
C GLU A 35 -3.16 12.43 18.34
N ASP A 36 -4.28 12.57 19.05
CA ASP A 36 -5.35 11.57 19.09
C ASP A 36 -6.13 11.53 17.77
N GLU A 37 -6.48 12.69 17.21
CA GLU A 37 -7.13 12.76 15.88
C GLU A 37 -6.20 12.21 14.78
N TYR A 38 -4.90 12.49 14.86
CA TYR A 38 -3.92 11.90 13.95
C TYR A 38 -3.90 10.37 14.05
N LYS A 39 -3.82 9.80 15.26
CA LYS A 39 -3.83 8.35 15.46
C LYS A 39 -5.12 7.72 14.94
N ASP A 40 -6.27 8.34 15.20
CA ASP A 40 -7.55 7.86 14.72
C ASP A 40 -7.65 7.93 13.20
N TYR A 41 -7.11 8.98 12.57
CA TYR A 41 -7.05 9.10 11.11
C TYR A 41 -6.18 8.00 10.48
N VAL A 42 -5.00 7.75 11.05
CA VAL A 42 -4.10 6.68 10.59
C VAL A 42 -4.77 5.31 10.75
N ARG A 43 -5.43 5.05 11.88
CA ARG A 43 -6.20 3.83 12.12
C ARG A 43 -7.31 3.65 11.07
N LYS A 44 -8.09 4.69 10.79
CA LYS A 44 -9.15 4.67 9.75
C LYS A 44 -8.61 4.44 8.34
N SER A 45 -7.36 4.80 8.09
CA SER A 45 -6.68 4.58 6.80
C SER A 45 -6.07 3.17 6.69
N THR A 46 -5.98 2.44 7.80
CA THR A 46 -5.45 1.06 7.84
C THR A 46 -6.52 0.06 7.39
N TYR A 47 -6.10 -1.15 7.01
CA TYR A 47 -6.98 -2.27 6.58
C TYR A 47 -7.87 -1.98 5.38
N LYS A 48 -7.49 -1.00 4.56
CA LYS A 48 -8.08 -0.79 3.24
C LYS A 48 -7.34 -1.60 2.18
N THR A 49 -8.10 -2.21 1.29
CA THR A 49 -7.57 -3.06 0.22
C THR A 49 -7.32 -2.22 -1.03
N PHE A 50 -6.13 -2.35 -1.61
CA PHE A 50 -5.72 -1.65 -2.82
C PHE A 50 -4.91 -2.57 -3.72
N LEU A 51 -4.85 -2.21 -5.01
CA LEU A 51 -3.90 -2.79 -5.95
C LEU A 51 -2.57 -2.03 -5.82
N PHE A 52 -1.53 -2.74 -5.38
CA PHE A 52 -0.18 -2.21 -5.26
C PHE A 52 0.69 -2.72 -6.40
N ARG A 53 1.37 -1.80 -7.10
CA ARG A 53 2.47 -2.17 -7.98
C ARG A 53 3.78 -2.03 -7.21
N ILE A 54 4.45 -3.14 -6.93
CA ILE A 54 5.65 -3.16 -6.08
C ILE A 54 6.87 -3.55 -6.92
N ARG A 55 8.00 -2.86 -6.70
CA ARG A 55 9.31 -3.20 -7.25
C ARG A 55 10.20 -3.74 -6.13
N ALA A 56 10.64 -4.99 -6.28
CA ALA A 56 11.67 -5.58 -5.43
C ALA A 56 13.06 -5.31 -6.03
N LYS A 57 13.98 -4.78 -5.23
CA LYS A 57 15.37 -4.55 -5.64
C LYS A 57 16.31 -4.95 -4.50
N SER A 58 17.36 -5.70 -4.84
CA SER A 58 18.44 -6.00 -3.91
C SER A 58 19.32 -4.75 -3.73
N GLU A 59 19.52 -4.32 -2.50
CA GLU A 59 20.43 -3.23 -2.16
C GLU A 59 21.46 -3.72 -1.15
N SER A 60 22.73 -3.43 -1.44
CA SER A 60 23.85 -3.73 -0.55
C SER A 60 24.33 -2.44 0.12
N TYR A 61 24.29 -2.40 1.45
CA TYR A 61 24.79 -1.27 2.25
C TYR A 61 25.63 -1.80 3.41
N ASN A 62 26.85 -1.27 3.57
CA ASN A 62 27.81 -1.72 4.59
C ASN A 62 28.06 -3.24 4.62
N GLY A 63 28.11 -3.89 3.45
CA GLY A 63 28.34 -5.34 3.33
C GLY A 63 27.10 -6.20 3.56
N GLU A 64 25.97 -5.63 4.01
CA GLU A 64 24.70 -6.36 4.09
C GLU A 64 23.87 -6.15 2.83
N THR A 65 23.44 -7.26 2.22
CA THR A 65 22.50 -7.24 1.10
C THR A 65 21.10 -7.54 1.59
N ARG A 66 20.16 -6.63 1.36
CA ARG A 66 18.75 -6.80 1.72
C ARG A 66 17.86 -6.44 0.53
N VAL A 67 16.80 -7.21 0.33
CA VAL A 67 15.78 -6.90 -0.68
C VAL A 67 14.87 -5.81 -0.13
N ARG A 68 14.77 -4.68 -0.84
CA ARG A 68 13.80 -3.62 -0.57
C ARG A 68 12.64 -3.70 -1.54
N TYR A 69 11.44 -3.52 -1.00
CA TYR A 69 10.21 -3.44 -1.77
C TYR A 69 9.72 -2.00 -1.77
N ASN A 70 9.69 -1.39 -2.94
CA ASN A 70 9.23 -0.02 -3.12
C ASN A 70 7.91 -0.01 -3.88
N VAL A 71 6.91 0.67 -3.34
CA VAL A 71 5.62 0.86 -4.01
C VAL A 71 5.79 1.88 -5.13
N MET A 72 5.47 1.46 -6.34
CA MET A 72 5.52 2.30 -7.54
C MET A 72 4.19 3.03 -7.78
N SER A 73 3.06 2.37 -7.50
CA SER A 73 1.72 2.95 -7.63
C SER A 73 0.71 2.21 -6.75
N ILE A 74 -0.36 2.92 -6.39
CA ILE A 74 -1.51 2.41 -5.64
C ILE A 74 -2.76 2.80 -6.39
N SER A 75 -3.68 1.86 -6.60
CA SER A 75 -5.00 2.12 -7.18
C SER A 75 -6.10 1.42 -6.38
N PRO A 76 -7.34 1.94 -6.38
CA PRO A 76 -8.47 1.23 -5.82
C PRO A 76 -8.71 -0.08 -6.56
N ILE A 77 -9.37 -1.02 -5.88
CA ILE A 77 -9.78 -2.29 -6.48
C ILE A 77 -11.05 -2.08 -7.28
N ASP A 78 -11.08 -2.65 -8.49
CA ASP A 78 -12.27 -2.79 -9.30
C ASP A 78 -12.81 -4.21 -9.13
N TYR A 79 -13.78 -4.36 -8.23
CA TYR A 79 -14.32 -5.67 -7.87
C TYR A 79 -15.04 -6.35 -9.03
N VAL A 80 -15.63 -5.60 -9.96
CA VAL A 80 -16.34 -6.17 -11.11
C VAL A 80 -15.33 -6.81 -12.05
N LYS A 81 -14.30 -6.05 -12.42
CA LYS A 81 -13.23 -6.53 -13.29
C LYS A 81 -12.46 -7.70 -12.68
N ASP A 82 -12.16 -7.63 -11.38
CA ASP A 82 -11.46 -8.71 -10.69
C ASP A 82 -12.30 -9.98 -10.60
N ALA A 83 -13.62 -9.86 -10.37
CA ALA A 83 -14.54 -11.00 -10.37
C ALA A 83 -14.61 -11.68 -11.75
N GLU A 84 -14.72 -10.90 -12.84
CA GLU A 84 -14.67 -11.41 -14.21
C GLU A 84 -13.35 -12.13 -14.50
N TYR A 85 -12.22 -11.55 -14.07
CA TYR A 85 -10.92 -12.19 -14.20
C TYR A 85 -10.84 -13.53 -13.46
N LEU A 86 -11.31 -13.57 -12.20
CA LEU A 86 -11.32 -14.79 -11.39
C LEU A 86 -12.21 -15.87 -12.01
N LEU A 87 -13.41 -15.51 -12.48
CA LEU A 87 -14.31 -16.44 -13.19
C LEU A 87 -13.64 -17.01 -14.45
N SER A 88 -12.96 -16.18 -15.22
CA SER A 88 -12.22 -16.63 -16.42
C SER A 88 -11.13 -17.66 -16.07
N LYS A 89 -10.43 -17.47 -14.94
CA LYS A 89 -9.40 -18.39 -14.46
C LYS A 89 -9.99 -19.71 -13.97
N ILE A 90 -11.10 -19.67 -13.23
CA ILE A 90 -11.80 -20.87 -12.77
C ILE A 90 -12.29 -21.67 -13.98
N ASN A 91 -12.91 -21.03 -14.96
CA ASN A 91 -13.39 -21.70 -16.17
C ASN A 91 -12.26 -22.32 -16.99
N SER A 92 -11.04 -21.75 -16.97
CA SER A 92 -9.90 -22.33 -17.68
C SER A 92 -9.34 -23.62 -17.04
N LEU A 93 -9.78 -23.95 -15.83
CA LEU A 93 -9.36 -25.14 -15.09
C LEU A 93 -10.38 -26.29 -15.16
N LEU A 94 -11.59 -26.02 -15.69
CA LEU A 94 -12.66 -26.99 -15.93
C LEU A 94 -12.61 -27.48 -17.37
#